data_AF-A0A973YP19-F1
#
_entry.id   AF-A0A973YP19-F1
#
_cell.length_a   1.000
_cell.length_b   1.000
_cell.length_c   1.000
_cell.angle_alpha   90.00
_cell.angle_beta   90.00
_cell.angle_gamma   90.00
#
_symmetry.space_group_name_H-M   'P 1'
#
loop_
_entity.id
_entity.type
_entity.pdbx_description
1 polymer ?
#
loop_
_entity_poly.entity_id
_entity_poly.type
_entity_poly.pdbx_seq_one_letter_code
_entity_poly.pdbx_strand_id
1 'polypeptide(L)'
;MATESVVARIEVTKPWLGPEEAHALADVVYSGCVAQGPKVKEFEARFAMAHGARFAVATSSCTTALHLALVVAGIGPGDDVVVPSLTFIAAANAVTYVGARPVFCDVDPATGNVT
;
A
#
# COMPACT_ATOMS: atom_id res chain seq x y z
N MET A 1 34.09 -36.45 12.88
CA MET A 1 33.04 -36.08 11.90
C MET A 1 32.48 -34.73 12.33
N ALA A 2 32.76 -33.68 11.56
CA ALA A 2 32.22 -32.35 11.84
C ALA A 2 30.71 -32.36 11.58
N THR A 3 29.92 -31.98 12.57
CA THR A 3 28.48 -31.75 12.43
C THR A 3 28.27 -30.49 11.60
N GLU A 4 27.80 -30.68 10.37
CA GLU A 4 27.41 -29.60 9.48
C GLU A 4 26.19 -28.89 10.08
N SER A 5 26.35 -27.63 10.50
CA SER A 5 25.23 -26.83 11.01
C SER A 5 24.35 -26.44 9.83
N VAL A 6 23.19 -27.08 9.70
CA VAL A 6 22.18 -26.66 8.73
C VAL A 6 21.69 -25.27 9.13
N VAL A 7 22.04 -24.26 8.34
CA VAL A 7 21.52 -22.89 8.54
C VAL A 7 20.01 -22.93 8.24
N ALA A 8 19.19 -22.65 9.25
CA ALA A 8 17.75 -22.59 9.08
C ALA A 8 17.38 -21.50 8.06
N ARG A 9 16.48 -21.81 7.13
CA ARG A 9 15.96 -20.84 6.17
C ARG A 9 15.19 -19.74 6.91
N ILE A 10 15.59 -18.49 6.73
CA ILE A 10 14.88 -17.31 7.25
C ILE A 10 14.12 -16.68 6.08
N GLU A 11 12.80 -16.57 6.21
CA GLU A 11 11.95 -15.93 5.21
C GLU A 11 11.95 -14.41 5.42
N VAL A 12 12.12 -13.65 4.33
CA VAL A 12 12.06 -12.17 4.38
C VAL A 12 10.63 -11.67 4.64
N THR A 13 9.63 -12.38 4.12
CA THR A 13 8.21 -12.04 4.28
C THR A 13 7.40 -13.31 4.52
N LYS A 14 6.59 -13.31 5.58
CA LYS A 14 5.61 -14.35 5.88
C LYS A 14 4.24 -13.69 6.13
N PRO A 15 3.18 -14.04 5.38
CA PRO A 15 1.84 -13.51 5.63
C PRO A 15 1.38 -13.84 7.04
N TRP A 16 0.76 -12.87 7.71
CA TRP A 16 0.13 -13.08 9.00
C TRP A 16 -1.37 -13.29 8.78
N LEU A 17 -1.80 -14.54 8.84
CA LEU A 17 -3.18 -14.97 8.66
C LEU A 17 -3.50 -16.04 9.70
N GLY A 18 -4.64 -15.93 10.36
CA GLY A 18 -5.12 -16.85 11.39
C GLY A 18 -6.59 -17.25 11.19
N PRO A 19 -7.18 -17.93 12.20
CA PRO A 19 -8.58 -18.34 12.15
C PRO A 19 -9.55 -17.17 11.99
N GLU A 20 -9.20 -15.97 12.50
CA GLU A 20 -10.04 -14.78 12.41
C GLU A 20 -10.20 -14.31 10.95
N GLU A 21 -9.11 -14.23 10.19
CA GLU A 21 -9.16 -13.88 8.76
C GLU A 21 -9.92 -14.93 7.94
N ALA A 22 -9.77 -16.21 8.29
CA ALA A 22 -10.47 -17.30 7.61
C ALA A 22 -11.98 -17.24 7.82
N HIS A 23 -12.44 -16.98 9.05
CA HIS A 23 -13.86 -16.80 9.35
C HIS A 23 -14.43 -15.55 8.67
N ALA A 24 -13.70 -14.42 8.71
CA ALA A 24 -14.13 -13.19 8.06
C ALA A 24 -14.29 -13.37 6.53
N LEU A 25 -13.41 -14.15 5.90
CA LEU A 25 -13.51 -14.50 4.48
C LEU A 25 -14.73 -15.39 4.21
N ALA A 26 -14.96 -16.41 5.05
CA ALA A 26 -16.11 -17.31 4.91
C ALA A 26 -17.43 -16.54 4.98
N ASP A 27 -17.57 -15.60 5.92
CA ASP A 27 -18.76 -14.75 6.05
C ASP A 27 -19.05 -13.96 4.76
N VAL A 28 -18.01 -13.40 4.12
CA VAL A 28 -18.14 -12.69 2.84
C VAL A 28 -18.61 -13.64 1.74
N VAL A 29 -18.02 -14.83 1.65
CA VAL A 29 -18.40 -15.84 0.65
C VAL A 29 -19.87 -16.26 0.83
N TYR A 30 -20.30 -16.57 2.05
CA TYR A 30 -21.68 -16.97 2.33
C TYR A 30 -22.68 -15.83 2.14
N SER A 31 -22.27 -14.57 2.30
CA SER A 31 -23.13 -13.41 2.02
C SER A 31 -23.41 -13.18 0.53
N GLY A 32 -22.59 -13.75 -0.37
CA GLY A 32 -22.65 -13.49 -1.82
C GLY A 32 -22.08 -12.12 -2.25
N CYS A 33 -21.76 -11.23 -1.32
CA CYS A 33 -21.17 -9.92 -1.59
C CYS A 33 -19.64 -9.99 -1.68
N VAL A 34 -19.10 -10.62 -2.72
CA VAL A 34 -17.65 -10.91 -2.87
C VAL A 34 -16.80 -9.74 -3.42
N ALA A 35 -17.43 -8.65 -3.83
CA ALA A 35 -16.77 -7.45 -4.34
C ALA A 35 -16.86 -6.30 -3.32
N GLN A 36 -16.89 -5.05 -3.78
CA GLN A 36 -17.12 -3.91 -2.91
C GLN A 36 -18.51 -4.00 -2.24
N GLY A 37 -18.56 -3.86 -0.92
CA GLY A 37 -19.79 -4.06 -0.16
C GLY A 37 -19.69 -3.64 1.30
N PRO A 38 -20.63 -4.09 2.15
CA PRO A 38 -20.72 -3.68 3.55
C PRO A 38 -19.43 -3.90 4.36
N LYS A 39 -18.71 -5.00 4.11
CA LYS A 39 -17.44 -5.30 4.78
C LYS A 39 -16.31 -4.33 4.42
N VAL A 40 -16.27 -3.84 3.18
CA VAL A 40 -15.32 -2.79 2.78
C VAL A 40 -15.65 -1.49 3.50
N LYS A 41 -16.94 -1.12 3.57
CA LYS A 41 -17.38 0.10 4.29
C LYS A 41 -17.08 0.03 5.79
N GLU A 42 -17.26 -1.13 6.41
CA GLU A 42 -16.87 -1.39 7.80
C GLU A 42 -15.36 -1.20 7.99
N PHE A 43 -14.55 -1.78 7.08
CA PHE A 43 -13.11 -1.64 7.09
C PHE A 43 -12.68 -0.16 6.95
N GLU A 44 -13.24 0.58 5.99
CA GLU A 44 -12.95 2.01 5.79
C GLU A 44 -13.23 2.83 7.05
N ALA A 45 -14.38 2.63 7.70
CA ALA A 45 -14.74 3.34 8.93
C ALA A 45 -13.75 3.04 10.07
N ARG A 46 -13.40 1.76 10.26
CA ARG A 46 -12.43 1.33 11.28
C ARG A 46 -11.02 1.82 10.98
N PHE A 47 -10.61 1.81 9.71
CA PHE A 47 -9.31 2.28 9.27
C PHE A 47 -9.17 3.79 9.48
N ALA A 48 -10.18 4.57 9.13
CA ALA A 48 -10.21 6.01 9.37
C ALA A 48 -10.06 6.32 10.86
N MET A 49 -10.84 5.63 11.71
CA MET A 49 -10.76 5.78 13.17
C MET A 49 -9.38 5.42 13.72
N ALA A 50 -8.80 4.30 13.29
CA ALA A 50 -7.49 3.83 13.76
C ALA A 50 -6.35 4.80 13.43
N HIS A 51 -6.46 5.57 12.34
CA HIS A 51 -5.43 6.52 11.88
C HIS A 51 -5.76 7.98 12.22
N GLY A 52 -6.86 8.24 12.93
CA GLY A 52 -7.30 9.62 13.24
C GLY A 52 -7.71 10.43 12.02
N ALA A 53 -8.05 9.78 10.90
CA ALA A 53 -8.50 10.43 9.69
C ALA A 53 -10.02 10.63 9.69
N ARG A 54 -10.50 11.71 9.05
CA ARG A 54 -11.95 11.95 8.89
C ARG A 54 -12.62 10.92 7.98
N PHE A 55 -11.90 10.45 6.96
CA PHE A 55 -12.37 9.50 5.95
C PHE A 55 -11.24 8.53 5.57
N ALA A 56 -11.61 7.35 5.09
CA ALA A 56 -10.70 6.42 4.42
C ALA A 56 -11.42 5.81 3.21
N VAL A 57 -10.64 5.46 2.19
CA VAL A 57 -11.15 4.82 0.95
C VAL A 57 -10.27 3.62 0.65
N ALA A 58 -10.88 2.43 0.60
CA ALA A 58 -10.19 1.20 0.26
C ALA A 58 -10.08 1.08 -1.28
N THR A 59 -8.87 0.78 -1.75
CA THR A 59 -8.59 0.53 -3.16
C THR A 59 -8.00 -0.88 -3.34
N SER A 60 -7.84 -1.28 -4.60
CA SER A 60 -7.25 -2.59 -4.94
C SER A 60 -5.77 -2.72 -4.58
N SER A 61 -5.04 -1.61 -4.42
CA SER A 61 -3.61 -1.59 -4.08
C SER A 61 -3.15 -0.18 -3.66
N CYS A 62 -1.97 -0.09 -3.05
CA CYS A 62 -1.34 1.20 -2.78
C CYS A 62 -1.04 2.00 -4.06
N THR A 63 -0.73 1.33 -5.18
CA THR A 63 -0.51 1.99 -6.48
C THR A 63 -1.78 2.68 -6.98
N THR A 64 -2.94 2.01 -6.89
CA THR A 64 -4.22 2.61 -7.29
C THR A 64 -4.66 3.71 -6.32
N ALA A 65 -4.31 3.60 -5.03
CA ALA A 65 -4.51 4.68 -4.06
C ALA A 65 -3.70 5.93 -4.42
N LEU A 66 -2.39 5.79 -4.70
CA LEU A 66 -1.52 6.91 -5.10
C LEU A 66 -2.00 7.55 -6.40
N HIS A 67 -2.35 6.74 -7.40
CA HIS A 67 -2.90 7.24 -8.66
C HIS A 67 -4.18 8.06 -8.43
N LEU A 68 -5.14 7.52 -7.66
CA LEU A 68 -6.38 8.22 -7.35
C LEU A 68 -6.13 9.51 -6.56
N ALA A 69 -5.18 9.52 -5.63
CA ALA A 69 -4.82 10.71 -4.88
C ALA A 69 -4.30 11.83 -5.79
N LEU A 70 -3.46 11.50 -6.78
CA LEU A 70 -2.97 12.48 -7.76
C LEU A 70 -4.09 13.01 -8.67
N VAL A 71 -4.99 12.13 -9.13
CA VAL A 71 -6.17 12.54 -9.92
C VAL A 71 -7.05 13.51 -9.13
N VAL A 72 -7.34 13.20 -7.86
CA VAL A 72 -8.16 14.06 -6.99
C VAL A 72 -7.46 15.37 -6.66
N ALA A 73 -6.13 15.38 -6.56
CA ALA A 73 -5.32 16.58 -6.39
C ALA A 73 -5.24 17.45 -7.66
N GLY A 74 -5.72 16.98 -8.80
CA GLY A 74 -5.71 17.72 -10.07
C GLY A 74 -4.34 17.74 -10.76
N ILE A 75 -3.45 16.82 -10.41
CA ILE A 75 -2.11 16.71 -11.00
C ILE A 75 -2.22 16.09 -12.40
N GLY A 76 -1.48 16.65 -13.36
CA GLY A 76 -1.50 16.21 -14.76
C GLY A 76 -0.29 16.63 -15.59
N PRO A 77 -0.42 16.60 -16.93
CA PRO A 77 0.67 16.97 -17.83
C PRO A 77 1.18 18.39 -17.58
N GLY A 78 2.52 18.52 -17.47
CA GLY A 78 3.19 19.79 -17.18
C GLY A 78 3.49 20.00 -15.70
N ASP A 79 2.92 19.19 -14.80
CA ASP A 79 3.24 19.25 -13.37
C ASP A 79 4.48 18.41 -13.03
N ASP A 80 5.23 18.89 -12.06
CA ASP A 80 6.34 18.17 -11.43
C ASP A 80 5.90 17.61 -10.07
N VAL A 81 6.18 16.33 -9.82
CA VAL A 81 5.93 15.70 -8.52
C VAL A 81 7.25 15.18 -7.95
N VAL A 82 7.61 15.70 -6.78
CA VAL A 82 8.85 15.30 -6.09
C VAL A 82 8.66 13.92 -5.47
N VAL A 83 9.60 13.01 -5.74
CA VAL A 83 9.62 11.65 -5.20
C VAL A 83 11.02 11.33 -4.65
N PRO A 84 11.15 10.59 -3.52
CA PRO A 84 12.47 10.17 -3.03
C PRO A 84 13.19 9.28 -4.04
N SER A 85 14.50 9.43 -4.17
CA SER A 85 15.36 8.56 -5.01
C SER A 85 15.42 7.13 -4.48
N LEU A 86 15.20 6.93 -3.18
CA LEU A 86 15.10 5.63 -2.51
C LEU A 86 13.64 5.36 -2.07
N THR A 87 12.87 4.67 -2.90
CA THR A 87 11.47 4.27 -2.61
C THR A 87 11.03 3.08 -3.47
N PHE A 88 9.82 2.56 -3.25
CA PHE A 88 9.22 1.57 -4.14
C PHE A 88 8.73 2.22 -5.44
N ILE A 89 8.95 1.56 -6.59
CA ILE A 89 8.70 2.11 -7.92
C ILE A 89 7.26 2.61 -8.15
N ALA A 90 6.28 2.09 -7.42
CA ALA A 90 4.88 2.54 -7.52
C ALA A 90 4.71 4.05 -7.28
N ALA A 91 5.56 4.67 -6.45
CA ALA A 91 5.51 6.10 -6.18
C ALA A 91 5.76 6.92 -7.46
N ALA A 92 6.83 6.62 -8.19
CA ALA A 92 7.14 7.28 -9.46
C ALA A 92 6.15 6.90 -10.57
N ASN A 93 5.73 5.62 -10.63
CA ASN A 93 4.77 5.16 -11.64
C ASN A 93 3.42 5.88 -11.53
N ALA A 94 2.91 6.10 -10.31
CA ALA A 94 1.66 6.81 -10.11
C ALA A 94 1.69 8.22 -10.70
N VAL A 95 2.83 8.92 -10.61
CA VAL A 95 3.05 10.24 -11.24
C VAL A 95 2.95 10.14 -12.76
N THR A 96 3.57 9.12 -13.36
CA THR A 96 3.53 8.93 -14.82
C THR A 96 2.13 8.55 -15.32
N TYR A 97 1.30 7.89 -14.51
CA TYR A 97 -0.06 7.50 -14.90
C TYR A 97 -0.99 8.69 -15.11
N VAL A 98 -0.76 9.80 -14.40
CA VAL A 98 -1.49 11.06 -14.62
C VAL A 98 -0.83 11.96 -15.67
N GLY A 99 0.28 11.53 -16.28
CA GLY A 99 1.02 12.30 -17.30
C GLY A 99 1.94 13.38 -16.74
N ALA A 100 2.09 13.46 -15.41
CA ALA A 100 3.04 14.37 -14.74
C ALA A 100 4.47 13.83 -14.80
N ARG A 101 5.44 14.69 -14.46
CA ARG A 101 6.86 14.34 -14.45
C ARG A 101 7.34 14.04 -13.02
N PRO A 102 7.86 12.84 -12.74
CA PRO A 102 8.52 12.58 -11.46
C PRO A 102 9.87 13.29 -11.40
N VAL A 103 10.11 14.02 -10.33
CA VAL A 103 11.39 14.69 -10.03
C VAL A 103 12.00 14.03 -8.80
N PHE A 104 13.15 13.38 -8.97
CA PHE A 104 13.79 12.67 -7.86
C PHE A 104 14.54 13.64 -6.94
N CYS A 105 14.31 13.52 -5.63
CA CYS A 105 15.10 14.16 -4.59
C CYS A 105 15.97 13.14 -3.85
N ASP A 106 17.08 13.61 -3.30
CA ASP A 106 18.01 12.75 -2.56
C ASP A 106 17.46 12.35 -1.18
N VAL A 107 18.07 11.34 -0.56
CA VAL A 107 17.69 10.85 0.76
C VAL A 107 18.87 10.85 1.72
N ASP A 108 18.59 11.07 3.00
CA ASP A 108 19.57 10.90 4.07
C ASP A 108 19.87 9.40 4.22
N PRO A 109 21.13 8.95 4.06
CA PRO A 109 21.49 7.55 4.16
C PRO A 109 21.28 6.94 5.56
N ALA A 110 21.20 7.76 6.61
CA ALA A 110 20.95 7.28 7.97
C ALA A 110 19.46 7.03 8.23
N THR A 111 18.56 7.76 7.57
CA THR A 111 17.11 7.69 7.84
C THR A 111 16.29 7.12 6.69
N GLY A 112 16.82 7.15 5.47
CA GLY A 112 16.10 6.80 4.24
C GLY A 112 15.02 7.79 3.82
N ASN A 113 14.92 8.95 4.49
CA ASN A 113 13.94 10.01 4.17
C ASN A 113 14.59 11.15 3.38
N VAL A 114 13.77 12.02 2.81
CA VAL A 114 14.22 13.20 2.04
C VAL A 114 15.03 14.18 2.89
N THR A 115 16.07 14.76 2.28
CA THR A 115 16.91 15.83 2.85
C THR A 115 16.34 17.22 2.64
#